data_AF-A0A353W2F2-F1
#
_entry.id   AF-A0A353W2F2-F1
#
_cell.length_a   1.000
_cell.length_b   1.000
_cell.length_c   1.000
_cell.angle_alpha   90.00
_cell.angle_beta   90.00
_cell.angle_gamma   90.00
#
_symmetry.space_group_name_H-M   'P 1'
#
loop_
_entity.id
_entity.type
_entity.pdbx_description
1 polymer ?
#
loop_
_entity_poly.entity_id
_entity_poly.type
_entity_poly.pdbx_seq_one_letter_code
_entity_poly.pdbx_strand_id
1 'polypeptide(L)'
;MYFLENLVRIHRAGEGAPFTGLKPAGVPIEEKVAAADKCIEIGNLSPLEGLASPEEMSELEKRLQKALTLKDFDLNDVQAGREYIKAYVSFFKFAEGEDHDHGHGHDHE
;
A
#
# COMPACT_ATOMS: atom_id res chain seq x y z
N MET A 1 -7.90 -11.37 22.70
CA MET A 1 -8.31 -10.99 21.33
C MET A 1 -8.45 -9.47 21.15
N TYR A 2 -7.74 -8.64 21.94
CA TYR A 2 -8.00 -7.18 21.97
C TYR A 2 -6.97 -6.32 21.23
N PHE A 3 -5.78 -6.84 20.93
CA PHE A 3 -4.70 -6.03 20.37
C PHE A 3 -5.05 -5.49 18.97
N LEU A 4 -5.30 -6.40 18.00
CA LEU A 4 -5.61 -6.01 16.62
C LEU A 4 -6.90 -5.20 16.52
N GLU A 5 -7.92 -5.53 17.33
CA GLU A 5 -9.17 -4.79 17.33
C GLU A 5 -8.98 -3.33 17.77
N ASN A 6 -8.28 -3.10 18.88
CA ASN A 6 -8.00 -1.75 19.36
C ASN A 6 -7.08 -0.99 18.40
N LEU A 7 -6.05 -1.65 17.86
CA LEU A 7 -5.15 -1.03 16.88
C LEU A 7 -5.91 -0.53 15.66
N VAL A 8 -6.72 -1.38 15.01
CA VAL A 8 -7.47 -1.01 13.81
C VAL A 8 -8.54 0.04 14.13
N ARG A 9 -9.22 -0.08 15.28
CA ARG A 9 -10.21 0.91 15.73
C ARG A 9 -9.59 2.31 15.91
N ILE A 10 -8.44 2.40 16.56
CA ILE A 10 -7.74 3.69 16.77
C ILE A 10 -7.23 4.25 15.44
N HIS A 11 -6.66 3.42 14.57
CA HIS A 11 -6.20 3.83 13.25
C HIS A 11 -7.34 4.41 12.40
N ARG A 12 -8.50 3.72 12.35
CA ARG A 12 -9.69 4.17 11.61
C ARG A 12 -10.24 5.50 12.15
N ALA A 13 -10.25 5.66 13.48
CA ALA A 13 -10.64 6.93 14.10
C ALA A 13 -9.69 8.09 13.72
N GLY A 14 -8.39 7.81 13.58
CA GLY A 14 -7.40 8.78 13.08
C GLY A 14 -7.62 9.19 11.61
N GLU A 15 -8.28 8.35 10.83
CA GLU A 15 -8.66 8.62 9.43
C GLU A 15 -10.11 9.13 9.28
N GLY A 16 -10.80 9.42 10.39
CA GLY A 16 -12.19 9.91 10.37
C GLY A 16 -13.22 8.88 9.91
N ALA A 17 -12.87 7.59 9.92
CA ALA A 17 -13.68 6.52 9.37
C ALA A 17 -14.19 5.56 10.47
N PRO A 18 -15.37 4.94 10.28
CA PRO A 18 -15.94 4.02 11.26
C PRO A 18 -15.16 2.71 11.34
N PHE A 19 -15.14 2.11 12.53
CA PHE A 19 -14.67 0.74 12.74
C PHE A 19 -15.82 -0.25 12.59
N THR A 20 -15.74 -1.14 11.60
CA THR A 20 -16.79 -2.13 11.26
C THR A 20 -16.47 -3.56 11.71
N GLY A 21 -15.43 -3.74 12.52
CA GLY A 21 -14.94 -5.06 12.94
C GLY A 21 -13.68 -5.50 12.19
N LEU A 22 -13.04 -6.57 12.69
CA LEU A 22 -11.95 -7.24 11.97
C LEU A 22 -12.54 -8.22 10.96
N LYS A 23 -12.00 -8.23 9.73
CA LYS A 23 -12.32 -9.26 8.75
C LYS A 23 -11.86 -10.63 9.26
N PRO A 24 -12.68 -11.70 9.17
CA PRO A 24 -12.25 -13.04 9.57
C PRO A 24 -11.09 -13.54 8.68
N ALA A 25 -10.34 -14.51 9.20
CA ALA A 25 -9.29 -15.16 8.42
C ALA A 25 -9.90 -15.85 7.18
N GLY A 26 -9.21 -15.77 6.04
CA GLY A 26 -9.67 -16.36 4.78
C GLY A 26 -10.65 -15.50 3.98
N VAL A 27 -10.96 -14.27 4.43
CA VAL A 27 -11.64 -13.29 3.56
C VAL A 27 -10.76 -13.05 2.33
N PRO A 28 -11.32 -13.19 1.10
CA PRO A 28 -10.56 -12.92 -0.12
C PRO A 28 -10.02 -11.49 -0.12
N ILE A 29 -8.77 -11.37 -0.54
CA ILE A 29 -8.11 -10.09 -0.80
C ILE A 29 -8.39 -9.75 -2.26
N GLU A 30 -8.59 -8.46 -2.54
CA GLU A 30 -8.76 -7.98 -3.92
C GLU A 30 -7.53 -8.34 -4.77
N GLU A 31 -7.77 -8.73 -6.02
CA GLU A 31 -6.73 -9.28 -6.90
C GLU A 31 -5.56 -8.30 -7.11
N LYS A 32 -5.86 -7.02 -7.35
CA LYS A 32 -4.87 -5.96 -7.55
C LYS A 32 -3.98 -5.75 -6.30
N VAL A 33 -4.57 -5.89 -5.11
CA VAL A 33 -3.87 -5.77 -3.82
C VAL A 33 -2.91 -6.95 -3.62
N ALA A 34 -3.38 -8.17 -3.88
CA ALA A 34 -2.54 -9.37 -3.80
C ALA A 34 -1.41 -9.34 -4.85
N ALA A 35 -1.68 -8.83 -6.05
CA ALA A 35 -0.69 -8.64 -7.10
C ALA A 35 0.39 -7.62 -6.70
N ALA A 36 0.01 -6.49 -6.11
CA ALA A 36 0.95 -5.48 -5.62
C ALA A 36 1.91 -6.07 -4.56
N ASP A 37 1.38 -6.82 -3.59
CA ASP A 37 2.21 -7.52 -2.59
C ASP A 37 3.20 -8.48 -3.26
N LYS A 38 2.72 -9.25 -4.25
CA LYS A 38 3.57 -10.20 -5.00
C LYS A 38 4.71 -9.50 -5.76
N CYS A 39 4.50 -8.28 -6.26
CA CYS A 39 5.53 -7.52 -6.96
C CYS A 39 6.75 -7.23 -6.06
N ILE A 40 6.51 -6.91 -4.78
CA ILE A 40 7.59 -6.66 -3.79
C ILE A 40 8.32 -7.96 -3.44
N GLU A 41 7.61 -9.09 -3.42
CA GLU A 41 8.19 -10.40 -3.18
C GLU A 41 9.15 -10.82 -4.31
N ILE A 42 8.69 -10.74 -5.56
CA ILE A 42 9.44 -11.25 -6.73
C ILE A 42 10.33 -10.19 -7.40
N GLY A 43 10.16 -8.92 -7.05
CA GLY A 43 10.99 -7.81 -7.52
C GLY A 43 10.67 -7.29 -8.93
N ASN A 44 9.47 -7.54 -9.47
CA ASN A 44 9.05 -7.04 -10.78
C ASN A 44 7.52 -6.88 -10.87
N LEU A 45 7.03 -6.25 -11.94
CA LEU A 45 5.62 -5.92 -12.13
C LEU A 45 4.76 -6.98 -12.84
N SER A 46 5.31 -8.16 -13.17
CA SER A 46 4.54 -9.20 -13.87
C SER A 46 3.17 -9.54 -13.23
N PRO A 47 2.97 -9.51 -11.90
CA PRO A 47 1.67 -9.77 -11.29
C PRO A 47 0.63 -8.68 -11.55
N LEU A 48 1.05 -7.45 -11.87
CA LEU A 48 0.17 -6.31 -12.15
C LEU A 48 -0.13 -6.14 -13.65
N GLU A 49 0.46 -6.96 -14.52
CA GLU A 49 0.16 -6.94 -15.95
C GLU A 49 -1.33 -7.24 -16.20
N GLY A 50 -2.02 -6.31 -16.87
CA GLY A 50 -3.47 -6.42 -17.12
C GLY A 50 -4.36 -5.99 -15.95
N LEU A 51 -3.79 -5.72 -14.76
CA LEU A 51 -4.49 -5.15 -13.61
C LEU A 51 -4.26 -3.65 -13.46
N ALA A 52 -3.12 -3.15 -13.94
CA ALA A 52 -2.81 -1.72 -14.03
C ALA A 52 -2.85 -1.22 -15.48
N SER A 53 -3.17 0.05 -15.67
CA SER A 53 -3.15 0.70 -16.97
C SER A 53 -1.71 0.87 -17.49
N PRO A 54 -1.50 0.90 -18.81
CA PRO A 54 -0.17 1.14 -19.39
C PRO A 54 0.48 2.46 -18.92
N GLU A 55 -0.33 3.47 -18.59
CA GLU A 55 0.12 4.77 -18.10
C GLU A 55 0.68 4.69 -16.67
N GLU A 56 0.07 3.85 -15.81
CA GLU A 56 0.53 3.60 -14.44
C GLU A 56 1.82 2.77 -14.38
N MET A 57 2.05 1.87 -15.36
CA MET A 57 3.15 0.89 -15.32
C MET A 57 4.54 1.52 -15.13
N SER A 58 4.82 2.65 -15.78
CA SER A 58 6.12 3.33 -15.64
C SER A 58 6.33 3.88 -14.23
N GLU A 59 5.28 4.40 -13.61
CA GLU A 59 5.37 4.95 -12.25
C GLU A 59 5.41 3.84 -11.20
N LEU A 60 4.65 2.77 -11.40
CA LEU A 60 4.75 1.54 -10.62
C LEU A 60 6.16 0.97 -10.62
N GLU A 61 6.83 0.98 -11.77
CA GLU A 61 8.19 0.45 -11.90
C GLU A 61 9.16 1.28 -11.07
N LYS A 62 9.11 2.61 -11.18
CA LYS A 62 9.96 3.51 -10.41
C LYS A 62 9.76 3.33 -8.90
N ARG A 63 8.51 3.26 -8.46
CA ARG A 63 8.17 3.10 -7.03
C ARG A 63 8.56 1.74 -6.50
N LEU A 64 8.34 0.68 -7.28
CA LEU A 64 8.79 -0.67 -6.95
C LEU A 64 10.31 -0.71 -6.80
N GLN A 65 11.05 -0.19 -7.78
CA GLN A 65 12.51 -0.14 -7.70
C GLN A 65 12.96 0.65 -6.47
N LYS A 66 12.33 1.79 -6.17
CA LYS A 66 12.66 2.55 -4.96
C LYS A 66 12.46 1.73 -3.68
N ALA A 67 11.34 1.01 -3.55
CA ALA A 67 11.09 0.14 -2.41
C ALA A 67 12.13 -0.99 -2.33
N LEU A 68 12.45 -1.66 -3.45
CA LEU A 68 13.43 -2.74 -3.51
C LEU A 68 14.84 -2.28 -3.12
N THR A 69 15.27 -1.10 -3.57
CA THR A 69 16.60 -0.55 -3.18
C THR A 69 16.73 -0.27 -1.68
N LEU A 70 15.61 -0.12 -0.97
CA LEU A 70 15.58 0.16 0.46
C LEU A 70 15.25 -1.08 1.31
N LYS A 71 14.90 -2.21 0.68
CA LYS A 71 14.36 -3.40 1.36
C LYS A 71 15.34 -4.05 2.34
N ASP A 72 16.62 -4.08 1.97
CA ASP A 72 17.69 -4.74 2.75
C ASP A 72 18.40 -3.74 3.68
N PHE A 73 17.63 -3.02 4.49
CA PHE A 73 18.16 -2.07 5.48
C PHE A 73 18.69 -2.78 6.76
N ASP A 74 19.54 -2.10 7.54
CA ASP A 74 19.98 -2.60 8.84
C ASP A 74 18.80 -2.61 9.82
N LEU A 75 18.48 -3.77 10.39
CA LEU A 75 17.38 -3.95 11.34
C LEU A 75 17.52 -3.11 12.62
N ASN A 76 18.73 -2.64 12.95
CA ASN A 76 18.96 -1.74 14.08
C ASN A 76 18.84 -0.25 13.70
N ASP A 77 18.69 0.07 12.42
CA ASP A 77 18.48 1.43 11.92
C ASP A 77 16.98 1.71 11.71
N VAL A 78 16.39 2.37 12.71
CA VAL A 78 14.98 2.78 12.69
C VAL A 78 14.69 3.77 11.55
N GLN A 79 15.65 4.63 11.20
CA GLN A 79 15.44 5.61 10.13
C GLN A 79 15.38 4.91 8.77
N ALA A 80 16.33 4.01 8.50
CA ALA A 80 16.35 3.23 7.26
C ALA A 80 15.06 2.38 7.12
N GLY A 81 14.61 1.76 8.20
CA GLY A 81 13.33 1.03 8.21
C GLY A 81 12.12 1.93 7.88
N ARG A 82 12.08 3.16 8.40
CA ARG A 82 11.01 4.13 8.06
C ARG A 82 11.06 4.54 6.59
N GLU A 83 12.24 4.70 6.02
CA GLU A 83 12.41 5.04 4.61
C GLU A 83 11.92 3.91 3.70
N TYR A 84 12.22 2.64 4.04
CA TYR A 84 11.69 1.48 3.33
C TYR A 84 10.16 1.44 3.41
N ILE A 85 9.57 1.54 4.61
CA ILE A 85 8.11 1.48 4.77
C ILE A 85 7.42 2.62 4.02
N LYS A 86 8.02 3.83 3.99
CA LYS A 86 7.49 4.94 3.18
C LYS A 86 7.47 4.61 1.68
N ALA A 87 8.55 4.03 1.15
CA ALA A 87 8.62 3.63 -0.26
C ALA A 87 7.67 2.47 -0.58
N TYR A 88 7.57 1.48 0.30
CA TYR A 88 6.64 0.37 0.21
C TYR A 88 5.18 0.87 0.14
N VAL A 89 4.76 1.72 1.10
CA VAL A 89 3.39 2.26 1.14
C VAL A 89 3.10 3.12 -0.09
N SER A 90 4.08 3.89 -0.57
CA SER A 90 3.93 4.70 -1.80
C SER A 90 3.72 3.84 -3.04
N PHE A 91 4.44 2.72 -3.19
CA PHE A 91 4.19 1.77 -4.26
C PHE A 91 2.80 1.15 -4.15
N PHE A 92 2.46 0.67 -2.94
CA PHE A 92 1.22 -0.07 -2.69
C PHE A 92 -0.03 0.79 -2.93
N LYS A 93 -0.09 2.01 -2.37
CA LYS A 93 -1.21 2.94 -2.57
C LYS A 93 -1.41 3.32 -4.03
N PHE A 94 -0.34 3.51 -4.77
CA PHE A 94 -0.42 3.80 -6.20
C PHE A 94 -0.94 2.59 -6.99
N ALA A 95 -0.46 1.39 -6.67
CA ALA A 95 -0.97 0.15 -7.28
C ALA A 95 -2.46 -0.05 -6.98
N GLU A 96 -2.94 0.29 -5.79
CA GLU A 96 -4.36 0.22 -5.42
C GLU A 96 -5.22 1.33 -6.05
N GLY A 97 -4.59 2.38 -6.60
CA GLY A 97 -5.28 3.51 -7.23
C GLY A 97 -5.62 4.66 -6.28
N GLU A 98 -5.16 4.62 -5.02
CA GLU A 98 -5.44 5.67 -4.03
C GLU A 98 -4.78 7.02 -4.38
N ASP A 99 -3.68 7.03 -5.14
CA ASP A 99 -3.03 8.27 -5.56
C ASP A 99 -3.83 9.05 -6.64
N HIS A 100 -4.82 8.41 -7.29
CA HIS A 100 -5.69 9.06 -8.27
C HIS A 100 -6.90 9.77 -7.64
N ASP A 101 -7.19 9.54 -6.35
CA ASP A 101 -8.37 10.09 -5.66
C ASP A 101 -8.13 11.50 -5.04
N HIS A 102 -7.00 12.13 -5.38
CA HIS A 102 -6.70 13.52 -5.03
C HIS A 102 -6.94 14.53 -6.18
N GLY A 103 -7.60 14.09 -7.26
CA GLY A 103 -8.03 14.97 -8.35
C GLY A 103 -9.54 15.24 -8.31
N HIS A 104 -9.92 16.42 -7.83
CA HIS A 104 -11.25 17.06 -7.86
C HIS A 104 -12.18 16.85 -6.65
N GLY A 105 -12.11 17.81 -5.72
CA GLY A 105 -13.10 17.98 -4.65
C GLY A 105 -12.89 19.22 -3.77
N HIS A 106 -12.39 20.32 -4.31
CA HIS A 106 -12.45 21.63 -3.65
C HIS A 106 -13.08 22.64 -4.60
N ASP A 107 -14.40 22.52 -4.75
CA ASP A 107 -15.28 23.64 -5.06
C ASP A 107 -16.54 23.42 -4.21
N HIS A 108 -16.74 24.29 -3.22
CA HIS A 108 -17.96 25.05 -2.97
C HIS A 108 -18.00 25.60 -1.53
N GLU A 109 -17.92 26.94 -1.50
CA GLU A 109 -18.44 27.94 -0.54
C GLU A 109 -17.75 28.16 0.82
#